data_AF-A0A5P8JTX7-F1
#
_entry.id   AF-A0A5P8JTX7-F1
#
_cell.length_a   1.000
_cell.length_b   1.000
_cell.length_c   1.000
_cell.angle_alpha   90.00
_cell.angle_beta   90.00
_cell.angle_gamma   90.00
#
_symmetry.space_group_name_H-M   'P 1'
#
loop_
_entity.id
_entity.type
_entity.pdbx_description
1 polymer ?
#
loop_
_entity_poly.entity_id
_entity_poly.type
_entity_poly.pdbx_seq_one_letter_code
_entity_poly.pdbx_strand_id
1 'polypeptide(L)'
;MPKKTPDEQTPPRVELPLVAVAQVADDMITIDSRRYKIVLLHKQPFDVSAFAVRYTDVLDKYDFVVGDWGYDQLRLKGFYANDSRHATKGQTIATLMDYINEYCNFGCAYFVLQRLDAPAPKPKHKGRNERGRSRRRNNNNKKPYQERRQAVADPAKKQHHAETVAPSQPRKRHFTIRQRESNEK
;
A
#
# COMPACT_ATOMS: atom_id res chain seq x y z
N MET A 1 -58.77 -22.10 4.04
CA MET A 1 -58.11 -20.80 4.25
C MET A 1 -57.06 -20.96 5.34
N PRO A 2 -55.75 -21.01 5.02
CA PRO A 2 -54.72 -21.11 6.05
C PRO A 2 -54.45 -19.72 6.66
N LYS A 3 -54.44 -19.69 7.99
CA LYS A 3 -54.23 -18.49 8.82
C LYS A 3 -52.77 -18.04 8.69
N LYS A 4 -52.59 -16.77 8.34
CA LYS A 4 -51.30 -16.07 8.25
C LYS A 4 -50.68 -16.01 9.65
N THR A 5 -49.50 -16.61 9.83
CA THR A 5 -48.66 -16.39 11.02
C THR A 5 -48.20 -14.93 11.03
N PRO A 6 -48.21 -14.22 12.17
CA PRO A 6 -47.56 -12.92 12.26
C PRO A 6 -46.05 -13.18 12.26
N ASP A 7 -45.36 -12.66 11.25
CA ASP A 7 -43.90 -12.62 11.19
C ASP A 7 -43.39 -11.95 12.47
N GLU A 8 -42.61 -12.70 13.24
CA GLU A 8 -41.98 -12.22 14.46
C GLU A 8 -40.91 -11.21 14.06
N GLN A 9 -41.29 -9.93 14.08
CA GLN A 9 -40.42 -8.81 13.77
C GLN A 9 -39.31 -8.77 14.82
N THR A 10 -38.21 -9.48 14.54
CA THR A 10 -36.98 -9.41 15.32
C THR A 10 -36.61 -7.93 15.42
N PRO A 11 -36.47 -7.35 16.63
CA PRO A 11 -36.15 -5.94 16.76
C PRO A 11 -34.84 -5.68 16.01
N PRO A 12 -34.75 -4.59 15.21
CA PRO A 12 -33.51 -4.26 14.53
C PRO A 12 -32.44 -4.12 15.60
N ARG A 13 -31.41 -4.96 15.52
CA ARG A 13 -30.27 -4.93 16.42
C ARG A 13 -29.66 -3.54 16.27
N VAL A 14 -29.91 -2.65 17.22
CA VAL A 14 -29.34 -1.31 17.24
C VAL A 14 -27.85 -1.51 17.45
N GLU A 15 -27.08 -1.46 16.37
CA GLU A 15 -25.63 -1.53 16.42
C GLU A 15 -25.15 -0.29 17.19
N LEU A 16 -24.82 -0.49 18.46
CA LEU A 16 -24.25 0.56 19.27
C LEU A 16 -22.93 0.97 18.62
N PRO A 17 -22.72 2.28 18.40
CA PRO A 17 -21.47 2.75 17.82
C PRO A 17 -20.33 2.33 18.74
N LEU A 18 -19.35 1.60 18.20
CA LEU A 18 -18.18 1.15 18.96
C LEU A 18 -17.32 2.32 19.44
N VAL A 19 -17.45 3.50 18.81
CA VAL A 19 -16.54 4.62 18.99
C VAL A 19 -17.30 5.90 19.31
N ALA A 20 -16.83 6.61 20.34
CA ALA A 20 -17.33 7.92 20.70
C ALA A 20 -16.85 8.96 19.69
N VAL A 21 -17.79 9.57 18.96
CA VAL A 21 -17.55 10.67 18.03
C VAL A 21 -18.33 11.89 18.50
N ALA A 22 -17.62 13.00 18.73
CA ALA A 22 -18.20 14.26 19.17
C ALA A 22 -17.83 15.38 18.19
N GLN A 23 -18.82 16.05 17.62
CA GLN A 23 -18.60 17.26 16.81
C GLN A 23 -18.41 18.44 17.76
N VAL A 24 -17.22 19.05 17.72
CA VAL A 24 -16.82 20.18 18.60
C VAL A 24 -17.14 21.52 17.95
N ALA A 25 -17.05 21.59 16.63
CA ALA A 25 -17.42 22.73 15.80
C ALA A 25 -17.90 22.23 14.42
N ASP A 26 -18.42 23.13 13.59
CA ASP A 26 -18.91 22.79 12.25
C ASP A 26 -17.87 22.00 11.43
N ASP A 27 -16.60 22.42 11.49
CA ASP A 27 -15.48 21.80 10.78
C ASP A 27 -14.59 20.92 11.66
N MET A 28 -14.87 20.76 12.96
CA MET A 28 -13.95 20.09 13.90
C MET A 28 -14.63 18.97 14.68
N ILE A 29 -14.05 17.78 14.59
CA ILE A 29 -14.61 16.55 15.16
C ILE A 29 -13.56 15.89 16.05
N THR A 30 -14.02 15.31 17.16
CA THR A 30 -13.19 14.49 18.04
C THR A 30 -13.66 13.04 17.98
N ILE A 31 -12.74 12.12 17.68
CA ILE A 31 -12.97 10.68 17.56
C ILE A 31 -11.98 10.00 18.49
N ASP A 32 -12.45 9.24 19.49
CA ASP A 32 -11.60 8.49 20.41
C ASP A 32 -10.41 9.29 20.97
N SER A 33 -10.70 10.49 21.48
CA SER A 33 -9.71 11.47 22.01
C SER A 33 -8.78 12.11 20.98
N ARG A 34 -9.03 11.93 19.68
CA ARG A 34 -8.25 12.54 18.60
C ARG A 34 -9.06 13.55 17.83
N ARG A 35 -8.41 14.63 17.41
CA ARG A 35 -9.03 15.74 16.70
C ARG A 35 -8.82 15.62 15.19
N TYR A 36 -9.91 15.80 14.48
CA TYR A 36 -10.00 15.80 13.03
C TYR A 36 -10.65 17.10 12.58
N LYS A 37 -10.21 17.58 11.42
CA LYS A 37 -10.78 18.73 10.73
C LYS A 37 -11.42 18.26 9.43
N ILE A 38 -12.64 18.71 9.17
CA ILE A 38 -13.28 18.57 7.87
C ILE A 38 -12.59 19.54 6.90
N VAL A 39 -11.96 18.99 5.87
CA VAL A 39 -11.27 19.77 4.83
C VAL A 39 -12.17 20.01 3.63
N LEU A 40 -12.99 19.02 3.30
CA LEU A 40 -13.85 19.08 2.13
C LEU A 40 -15.15 18.33 2.40
N LEU A 41 -16.26 18.98 2.04
CA LEU A 41 -17.60 18.41 2.00
C LEU A 41 -18.14 18.55 0.58
N HIS A 42 -18.60 17.45 -0.01
CA HIS A 42 -19.17 17.44 -1.33
C HIS A 42 -20.60 16.88 -1.29
N LYS A 43 -21.56 17.71 -1.72
CA LYS A 43 -23.01 17.43 -1.88
C LYS A 43 -23.83 17.16 -0.61
N GLN A 44 -23.26 16.54 0.41
CA GLN A 44 -23.96 16.25 1.65
C GLN A 44 -23.21 16.76 2.88
N PRO A 45 -23.95 17.08 3.97
CA PRO A 45 -23.34 17.38 5.25
C PRO A 45 -22.67 16.14 5.85
N PHE A 46 -21.78 16.36 6.82
CA PHE A 46 -21.15 15.27 7.57
C PHE A 46 -22.16 14.63 8.53
N ASP A 47 -22.39 13.32 8.39
CA ASP A 47 -23.21 12.55 9.32
C ASP A 47 -22.32 11.86 10.36
N VAL A 48 -22.34 12.40 11.57
CA VAL A 48 -21.59 11.90 12.73
C VAL A 48 -22.01 10.47 13.10
N SER A 49 -23.31 10.16 12.99
CA SER A 49 -23.87 8.87 13.42
C SER A 49 -23.45 7.74 12.49
N ALA A 50 -23.61 7.93 11.19
CA ALA A 50 -23.17 6.98 10.17
C ALA A 50 -21.64 6.78 10.22
N PHE A 51 -20.90 7.86 10.46
CA PHE A 51 -19.44 7.79 10.61
C PHE A 51 -19.04 6.95 11.83
N ALA A 52 -19.64 7.18 13.00
CA ALA A 52 -19.31 6.47 14.23
C ALA A 52 -19.53 4.95 14.14
N VAL A 53 -20.57 4.52 13.42
CA VAL A 53 -20.87 3.09 13.20
C VAL A 53 -19.81 2.42 12.33
N ARG A 54 -19.29 3.12 11.31
CA ARG A 54 -18.33 2.56 10.35
C ARG A 54 -16.87 2.77 10.74
N TYR A 55 -16.60 3.66 11.68
CA TYR A 55 -15.25 3.98 12.10
C TYR A 55 -14.57 2.73 12.69
N THR A 56 -13.34 2.49 12.25
CA THR A 56 -12.49 1.42 12.77
C THR A 56 -11.17 2.01 13.21
N ASP A 57 -10.62 1.46 14.30
CA ASP A 57 -9.30 1.80 14.83
C ASP A 57 -8.18 1.65 13.78
N VAL A 58 -8.34 0.81 12.77
CA VAL A 58 -7.39 0.69 11.65
C VAL A 58 -7.20 2.01 10.90
N LEU A 59 -8.20 2.90 10.90
CA LEU A 59 -8.13 4.21 10.24
C LEU A 59 -7.20 5.19 10.96
N ASP A 60 -6.92 4.95 12.24
CA ASP A 60 -6.04 5.76 13.08
C ASP A 60 -4.60 5.87 12.59
N LYS A 61 -4.16 4.97 11.71
CA LYS A 61 -2.78 5.01 11.18
C LYS A 61 -2.61 6.06 10.07
N TYR A 62 -3.71 6.52 9.48
CA TYR A 62 -3.72 7.43 8.35
C TYR A 62 -3.80 8.89 8.80
N ASP A 63 -3.40 9.79 7.91
CA ASP A 63 -3.44 11.24 8.14
C ASP A 63 -4.77 11.85 7.66
N PHE A 64 -5.35 11.24 6.63
CA PHE A 64 -6.63 11.62 6.07
C PHE A 64 -7.59 10.43 6.10
N VAL A 65 -8.85 10.69 6.42
CA VAL A 65 -9.95 9.73 6.31
C VAL A 65 -10.95 10.31 5.33
N VAL A 66 -11.23 9.55 4.28
CA VAL A 66 -12.20 9.90 3.24
C VAL A 66 -13.42 9.05 3.46
N GLY A 67 -14.57 9.70 3.54
CA GLY A 67 -15.86 9.04 3.57
C GLY A 67 -16.59 9.27 2.27
N ASP A 68 -17.05 8.20 1.63
CA ASP A 68 -17.81 8.28 0.39
C ASP A 68 -19.08 7.43 0.49
N TRP A 69 -20.15 7.91 -0.13
CA TRP A 69 -21.48 7.30 -0.03
C TRP A 69 -21.76 6.43 -1.25
N GLY A 70 -21.58 5.12 -1.09
CA GLY A 70 -21.89 4.12 -2.12
C GLY A 70 -23.17 3.37 -1.79
N TYR A 71 -24.20 3.46 -2.64
CA TYR A 71 -25.50 2.79 -2.42
C TYR A 71 -26.11 3.12 -1.05
N ASP A 72 -26.07 4.39 -0.66
CA ASP A 72 -26.50 4.92 0.65
C ASP A 72 -25.76 4.32 1.86
N GLN A 73 -24.64 3.62 1.61
CA GLN A 73 -23.75 3.13 2.67
C GLN A 73 -22.49 3.98 2.71
N LEU A 74 -22.17 4.45 3.91
CA LEU A 74 -20.91 5.15 4.15
C LEU A 74 -19.75 4.15 4.09
N ARG A 75 -18.76 4.47 3.26
CA ARG A 75 -17.50 3.76 3.14
C ARG A 75 -16.41 4.67 3.64
N LEU A 76 -15.49 4.13 4.45
CA LEU A 76 -14.36 4.88 4.98
C LEU A 76 -13.05 4.33 4.41
N LYS A 77 -12.22 5.22 3.86
CA LYS A 77 -10.90 4.91 3.32
C LYS A 77 -9.87 5.84 3.91
N GLY A 78 -8.78 5.26 4.42
CA GLY A 78 -7.65 6.03 4.93
C GLY A 78 -6.61 6.35 3.84
N PHE A 79 -6.11 7.57 3.87
CA PHE A 79 -5.06 8.09 3.00
C PHE A 79 -3.95 8.75 3.81
N TYR A 80 -2.73 8.67 3.29
CA TYR A 80 -1.57 9.34 3.86
C TYR A 80 -1.35 10.71 3.24
N ALA A 81 -0.69 11.59 3.98
CA ALA A 81 -0.12 12.81 3.41
C ALA A 81 0.92 12.47 2.33
N ASN A 82 1.07 13.33 1.34
CA ASN A 82 2.01 13.13 0.22
C ASN A 82 3.48 12.98 0.68
N ASP A 83 3.84 13.55 1.84
CA ASP A 83 5.19 13.51 2.42
C ASP A 83 5.40 12.34 3.40
N SER A 84 4.38 11.50 3.62
CA SER A 84 4.50 10.41 4.60
C SER A 84 5.36 9.26 4.09
N ARG A 85 6.40 8.91 4.86
CA ARG A 85 7.31 7.79 4.55
C ARG A 85 6.61 6.41 4.53
N HIS A 86 5.41 6.31 5.08
CA HIS A 86 4.61 5.08 5.10
C HIS A 86 3.59 5.00 3.95
N ALA A 87 3.51 6.04 3.10
CA ALA A 87 2.55 6.08 2.01
C ALA A 87 3.00 5.21 0.82
N THR A 88 2.16 4.24 0.45
CA THR A 88 2.19 3.65 -0.89
C THR A 88 1.64 4.68 -1.88
N LYS A 89 2.18 4.77 -3.10
CA LYS A 89 1.75 5.76 -4.13
C LYS A 89 0.22 5.84 -4.30
N GLY A 90 -0.48 4.70 -4.32
CA GLY A 90 -1.95 4.64 -4.45
C GLY A 90 -2.76 4.87 -3.16
N GLN A 91 -2.12 5.21 -2.04
CA GLN A 91 -2.78 5.54 -0.78
C GLN A 91 -2.43 6.97 -0.33
N THR A 92 -2.02 7.82 -1.26
CA THR A 92 -1.72 9.22 -0.98
C THR A 92 -2.94 10.09 -1.24
N ILE A 93 -3.04 11.24 -0.57
CA ILE A 93 -4.12 12.20 -0.85
C ILE A 93 -4.11 12.69 -2.31
N ALA A 94 -2.96 12.66 -2.99
CA ALA A 94 -2.86 12.98 -4.42
C ALA A 94 -3.71 12.04 -5.30
N THR A 95 -3.80 10.75 -4.95
CA THR A 95 -4.59 9.75 -5.70
C THR A 95 -6.05 9.69 -5.25
N LEU A 96 -6.51 10.65 -4.44
CA LEU A 96 -7.89 10.69 -3.96
C LEU A 96 -8.90 10.78 -5.10
N MET A 97 -8.64 11.64 -6.10
CA MET A 97 -9.56 11.81 -7.22
C MET A 97 -9.70 10.53 -8.04
N ASP A 98 -8.60 9.81 -8.25
CA ASP A 98 -8.63 8.52 -8.94
C ASP A 98 -9.49 7.50 -8.18
N TYR A 99 -9.35 7.45 -6.85
CA TYR A 99 -10.19 6.60 -6.00
C TYR A 99 -11.68 6.94 -6.12
N ILE A 100 -12.03 8.23 -6.09
CA ILE A 100 -13.44 8.64 -6.23
C ILE A 100 -13.97 8.27 -7.61
N ASN A 101 -13.20 8.51 -8.68
CA ASN A 101 -13.63 8.19 -10.04
C ASN A 101 -13.75 6.68 -10.29
N GLU A 102 -12.96 5.85 -9.60
CA GLU A 102 -12.97 4.39 -9.76
C GLU A 102 -14.06 3.71 -8.93
N TYR A 103 -14.31 4.17 -7.70
CA TYR A 103 -15.16 3.47 -6.72
C TYR A 103 -16.45 4.22 -6.34
N CYS A 104 -16.54 5.53 -6.56
CA CYS A 104 -17.75 6.33 -6.31
C CYS A 104 -18.61 6.36 -7.58
N ASN A 105 -19.90 6.08 -7.44
CA ASN A 105 -20.84 6.21 -8.56
C ASN A 105 -21.02 7.69 -8.95
N PHE A 106 -21.54 7.95 -10.16
CA PHE A 106 -21.93 9.31 -10.53
C PHE A 106 -22.92 9.87 -9.51
N GLY A 107 -22.74 11.13 -9.11
CA GLY A 107 -23.63 11.74 -8.11
C GLY A 107 -23.22 11.50 -6.66
N CYS A 108 -22.29 10.59 -6.38
CA CYS A 108 -21.82 10.25 -5.04
C CYS A 108 -21.38 11.48 -4.21
N ALA A 109 -21.84 11.53 -2.96
CA ALA A 109 -21.40 12.50 -1.97
C ALA A 109 -20.15 11.94 -1.28
N TYR A 110 -19.23 12.82 -0.91
CA TYR A 110 -18.03 12.42 -0.17
C TYR A 110 -17.53 13.57 0.70
N PHE A 111 -16.72 13.22 1.69
CA PHE A 111 -16.06 14.16 2.57
C PHE A 111 -14.63 13.72 2.86
N VAL A 112 -13.79 14.68 3.24
CA VAL A 112 -12.40 14.45 3.59
C VAL A 112 -12.14 15.03 4.98
N LEU A 113 -11.74 14.16 5.90
CA LEU A 113 -11.27 14.49 7.23
C LEU A 113 -9.75 14.45 7.25
N GLN A 114 -9.13 15.49 7.81
CA GLN A 114 -7.71 15.53 8.10
C GLN A 114 -7.49 15.41 9.60
N ARG A 115 -6.63 14.49 10.01
CA ARG A 115 -6.21 14.40 11.41
C ARG A 115 -5.34 15.61 11.77
N LEU A 116 -5.69 16.30 12.85
CA LEU A 116 -4.92 17.44 13.38
C LEU A 116 -3.85 17.00 14.37
N ASP A 117 -4.09 15.91 15.09
CA ASP A 117 -3.10 15.40 16.02
C ASP A 117 -1.94 14.80 15.22
N ALA A 118 -0.76 15.38 15.40
CA ALA A 118 0.47 14.84 14.85
C ALA A 118 0.54 13.34 15.20
N PRO A 119 0.94 12.47 14.27
CA PRO A 119 1.14 11.06 14.60
C PRO A 119 2.13 11.03 15.76
N ALA A 120 1.64 10.70 16.96
CA ALA A 120 2.50 10.46 18.10
C ALA A 120 3.55 9.47 17.59
N PRO A 121 4.85 9.82 17.60
CA PRO A 121 5.86 8.91 17.10
C PRO A 121 5.75 7.66 17.96
N LYS A 122 5.16 6.58 17.42
CA LYS A 122 5.21 5.28 18.08
C LYS A 122 6.68 5.08 18.42
N PRO A 123 7.04 4.83 19.70
CA PRO A 123 8.42 4.75 20.09
C PRO A 123 9.06 3.70 19.20
N LYS A 124 9.94 4.13 18.29
CA LYS A 124 10.77 3.22 17.55
C LYS A 124 11.49 2.44 18.64
N HIS A 125 11.26 1.13 18.74
CA HIS A 125 12.20 0.27 19.42
C HIS A 125 13.54 0.52 18.73
N LYS A 126 14.34 1.43 19.30
CA LYS A 126 15.75 1.58 18.98
C LYS A 126 16.32 0.20 19.27
N GLY A 127 16.48 -0.59 18.22
CA GLY A 127 17.25 -1.81 18.28
C GLY A 127 18.55 -1.44 18.97
N ARG A 128 18.75 -2.05 20.14
CA ARG A 128 19.89 -1.85 21.04
C ARG A 128 21.15 -2.38 20.36
N ASN A 129 21.66 -1.65 19.37
CA ASN A 129 22.96 -1.91 18.75
C ASN A 129 23.95 -0.80 19.15
N GLU A 130 24.10 -0.61 20.46
CA GLU A 130 25.19 0.15 21.09
C GLU A 130 26.18 -0.79 21.80
N ARG A 131 26.48 -1.96 21.20
CA ARG A 131 27.60 -2.82 21.61
C ARG A 131 28.37 -3.30 20.39
N GLY A 132 29.05 -2.36 19.75
CA GLY A 132 29.96 -2.62 18.63
C GLY A 132 31.06 -1.59 18.45
N ARG A 133 31.32 -0.71 19.44
CA ARG A 133 32.56 0.07 19.50
C ARG A 133 33.67 -0.80 20.13
N SER A 134 34.19 -1.76 19.38
CA SER A 134 35.54 -2.29 19.61
C SER A 134 36.00 -3.10 18.41
N ARG A 135 36.78 -2.44 17.55
CA ARG A 135 37.96 -2.93 16.82
C ARG A 135 38.15 -2.09 15.57
N ARG A 136 38.71 -0.89 15.77
CA ARG A 136 39.69 -0.37 14.82
C ARG A 136 40.81 -1.41 14.72
N ARG A 137 40.71 -2.33 13.77
CA ARG A 137 41.87 -3.07 13.27
C ARG A 137 42.08 -2.61 11.84
N ASN A 138 42.94 -1.60 11.76
CA ASN A 138 43.65 -1.15 10.59
C ASN A 138 44.15 -2.38 9.81
N ASN A 139 43.64 -2.62 8.60
CA ASN A 139 44.23 -3.57 7.67
C ASN A 139 44.31 -2.91 6.29
N ASN A 140 45.20 -1.91 6.20
CA ASN A 140 45.76 -1.45 4.95
C ASN A 140 46.64 -2.55 4.37
N ASN A 141 46.03 -3.50 3.65
CA ASN A 141 46.73 -4.29 2.63
C ASN A 141 45.73 -5.02 1.74
N LYS A 142 45.16 -4.28 0.77
CA LYS A 142 44.68 -4.86 -0.48
C LYS A 142 45.21 -3.99 -1.61
N LYS A 143 46.27 -4.48 -2.26
CA LYS A 143 46.78 -3.91 -3.51
C LYS A 143 45.63 -3.93 -4.54
N PRO A 144 45.43 -2.85 -5.33
CA PRO A 144 44.51 -2.92 -6.44
C PRO A 144 45.05 -3.92 -7.47
N TYR A 145 44.15 -4.70 -8.06
CA TYR A 145 44.45 -5.57 -9.20
C TYR A 145 45.10 -4.73 -10.31
N GLN A 146 46.35 -5.03 -10.65
CA GLN A 146 47.00 -4.49 -11.84
C GLN A 146 46.68 -5.41 -13.01
N GLU A 147 45.93 -4.89 -13.97
CA GLU A 147 45.70 -5.54 -15.25
C GLU A 147 47.06 -5.71 -15.96
N ARG A 148 47.54 -6.95 -16.08
CA ARG A 148 48.72 -7.26 -16.89
C ARG A 148 48.32 -7.11 -18.36
N ARG A 149 48.53 -5.93 -18.92
CA ARG A 149 48.61 -5.76 -20.38
C ARG A 149 49.73 -6.67 -20.88
N GLN A 150 49.36 -7.80 -21.47
CA GLN A 150 50.27 -8.54 -22.33
C GLN A 150 50.59 -7.60 -23.50
N ALA A 151 51.87 -7.32 -23.71
CA ALA A 151 52.31 -6.59 -24.88
C ALA A 151 51.86 -7.39 -26.12
N VAL A 152 50.92 -6.82 -26.87
CA VAL A 152 50.62 -7.30 -28.22
C VAL A 152 51.85 -7.02 -29.06
N ALA A 153 52.60 -8.08 -29.38
CA ALA A 153 53.61 -8.00 -30.42
C ALA A 153 52.88 -7.74 -31.75
N ASP A 154 53.34 -6.74 -32.50
CA ASP A 154 52.86 -6.41 -33.84
C ASP A 154 52.80 -7.66 -34.74
N PRO A 155 51.63 -8.05 -35.28
CA PRO A 155 51.59 -9.06 -36.31
C PRO A 155 51.93 -8.40 -37.64
N ALA A 156 53.15 -8.66 -38.12
CA ALA A 156 53.54 -8.43 -39.50
C ALA A 156 52.57 -9.14 -40.46
N LYS A 157 52.14 -8.41 -41.49
CA LYS A 157 51.28 -8.85 -42.61
C LYS A 157 51.68 -10.24 -43.14
N LYS A 158 50.74 -11.21 -43.12
CA LYS A 158 50.68 -12.30 -44.10
C LYS A 158 49.22 -12.63 -44.45
N GLN A 159 48.95 -12.63 -45.75
CA GLN A 159 47.68 -12.86 -46.41
C GLN A 159 47.43 -14.36 -46.50
N HIS A 160 46.34 -14.93 -45.96
CA HIS A 160 45.87 -16.26 -46.38
C HIS A 160 44.33 -16.39 -46.30
N HIS A 161 43.82 -16.98 -47.38
CA HIS A 161 42.47 -17.31 -47.84
C HIS A 161 41.44 -17.72 -46.76
N ALA A 162 40.19 -17.26 -46.91
CA ALA A 162 39.04 -17.74 -46.13
C ALA A 162 38.64 -19.15 -46.59
N GLU A 163 38.71 -20.13 -45.70
CA GLU A 163 38.24 -21.50 -45.94
C GLU A 163 37.01 -21.78 -45.07
N THR A 164 35.91 -22.13 -45.72
CA THR A 164 34.62 -22.44 -45.09
C THR A 164 34.61 -23.89 -44.60
N VAL A 165 34.29 -24.13 -43.32
CA VAL A 165 34.09 -25.50 -42.80
C VAL A 165 32.65 -25.67 -42.33
N ALA A 166 31.97 -26.63 -42.94
CA ALA A 166 30.61 -27.06 -42.66
C ALA A 166 30.57 -28.09 -41.48
N PRO A 167 29.42 -28.71 -41.16
CA PRO A 167 28.84 -28.74 -39.82
C PRO A 167 29.32 -29.93 -38.95
N SER A 168 29.50 -29.74 -37.64
CA SER A 168 29.52 -30.88 -36.71
C SER A 168 28.96 -30.59 -35.30
N GLN A 169 27.92 -31.38 -35.00
CA GLN A 169 27.38 -31.85 -33.71
C GLN A 169 26.55 -30.92 -32.78
N PRO A 170 25.28 -31.28 -32.51
CA PRO A 170 24.39 -30.51 -31.63
C PRO A 170 24.65 -30.81 -30.14
N ARG A 171 24.79 -29.74 -29.34
CA ARG A 171 24.89 -29.83 -27.88
C ARG A 171 23.52 -30.21 -27.29
N LYS A 172 23.42 -31.40 -26.69
CA LYS A 172 22.22 -31.86 -25.94
C LYS A 172 22.01 -30.95 -24.72
N ARG A 173 20.94 -30.14 -24.73
CA ARG A 173 20.41 -29.49 -23.52
C ARG A 173 19.28 -30.37 -22.98
N HIS A 174 19.40 -30.79 -21.72
CA HIS A 174 18.38 -31.58 -21.04
C HIS A 174 17.21 -30.68 -20.64
N PHE A 175 16.02 -30.96 -21.17
CA PHE A 175 14.79 -30.28 -20.77
C PHE A 175 13.77 -31.34 -20.35
N THR A 176 13.23 -31.22 -19.13
CA THR A 176 12.21 -32.15 -18.61
C THR A 176 10.85 -31.49 -18.73
N ILE A 177 9.98 -32.05 -19.56
CA ILE A 177 8.58 -31.65 -19.72
C ILE A 177 7.74 -32.57 -18.83
N ARG A 178 7.07 -32.00 -17.82
CA ARG A 178 6.08 -32.74 -17.01
C ARG A 178 4.73 -32.69 -17.72
N GLN A 179 4.16 -33.84 -18.04
CA GLN A 179 2.78 -33.94 -18.55
C GLN A 179 1.80 -33.83 -17.39
N ARG A 180 0.72 -33.07 -17.60
CA ARG A 180 -0.41 -32.93 -16.67
C ARG A 180 -1.39 -34.06 -16.95
N GLU A 181 -1.72 -34.86 -15.94
CA GLU A 181 -2.75 -35.90 -16.06
C GLU A 181 -4.13 -35.25 -16.25
N SER A 182 -4.81 -35.66 -17.30
CA SER A 182 -6.21 -35.35 -17.58
C SER A 182 -7.09 -36.23 -16.68
N ASN A 183 -7.71 -35.61 -15.68
CA ASN A 183 -8.77 -36.24 -14.90
C ASN A 183 -10.04 -36.28 -15.76
N GLU A 184 -10.48 -37.48 -16.16
CA GLU A 184 -11.78 -37.68 -16.78
C GLU A 184 -12.60 -38.68 -15.95
N LYS A 185 -13.67 -38.11 -15.37
CA LYS A 185 -14.90 -38.68 -14.77
C LYS A 185 -14.77 -39.52 -13.50
#